data_AF-A0A812YHN5-F1
#
_entry.id   AF-A0A812YHN5-F1
#
_cell.length_a   1.000
_cell.length_b   1.000
_cell.length_c   1.000
_cell.angle_alpha   90.00
_cell.angle_beta   90.00
_cell.angle_gamma   90.00
#
_symmetry.space_group_name_H-M   'P 1'
#
loop_
_entity.id
_entity.type
_entity.pdbx_description
1 polymer ?
#
loop_
_entity_poly.entity_id
_entity_poly.type
_entity_poly.pdbx_seq_one_letter_code
_entity_poly.pdbx_strand_id
1 'polypeptide(L)'
;MLFPMYVVPLNTLLQMTKIEPHEVLKARAEVEEFETGRGKAFFVSHQWLDNHHPDPDFTQMRVLQDALKHLMCDLRRVELDSWTEIVVPSAKTLPTAPLRSAPVFLWYDYFSCPQLEPQPTTDMPQHTVSRSNLGNAISSIPAYVVSCSLFLVLSPVLESPDHTKLLTPASWAQRGWCRVERMCREMSEDGDWVMIRSGKLMEVISCPVVSPAGGSPGEGQFTVPEDREILGPILMAALRRKLRFLMHTGDLVGFRVLLNHQPMFLRGFENQPEFELVPGFETPTSQGPENTASLMVSKFLHHNGFRHVPGP
;
A
#
# COMPACT_ATOMS: atom_id res chain seq x y z
N MET A 1 -14.18 4.54 3.56
CA MET A 1 -14.00 5.05 2.19
C MET A 1 -14.81 6.33 2.09
N LEU A 2 -14.17 7.46 1.81
CA LEU A 2 -14.77 8.81 1.79
C LEU A 2 -15.06 9.30 0.36
N PHE A 3 -14.49 8.66 -0.64
CA PHE A 3 -14.70 8.92 -2.06
C PHE A 3 -14.78 7.56 -2.78
N PRO A 4 -15.62 7.42 -3.83
CA PRO A 4 -15.70 6.18 -4.59
C PRO A 4 -14.40 5.86 -5.32
N MET A 5 -14.10 4.57 -5.45
CA MET A 5 -12.90 4.12 -6.15
C MET A 5 -13.11 4.20 -7.66
N TYR A 6 -12.42 5.13 -8.34
CA TYR A 6 -12.41 5.18 -9.81
C TYR A 6 -11.28 4.34 -10.38
N VAL A 7 -11.51 3.70 -11.51
CA VAL A 7 -10.56 2.81 -12.16
C VAL A 7 -10.65 2.91 -13.69
N VAL A 8 -9.57 2.52 -14.36
CA VAL A 8 -9.52 2.43 -15.82
C VAL A 8 -9.53 0.95 -16.23
N PRO A 9 -10.41 0.52 -17.17
CA PRO A 9 -10.37 -0.84 -17.70
C PRO A 9 -9.03 -1.16 -18.36
N LEU A 10 -8.52 -2.38 -18.18
CA LEU A 10 -7.22 -2.80 -18.74
C LEU A 10 -7.09 -2.51 -20.24
N ASN A 11 -8.11 -2.82 -21.03
CA ASN A 11 -8.07 -2.59 -22.49
C ASN A 11 -7.92 -1.11 -22.84
N THR A 12 -8.60 -0.21 -22.12
CA THR A 12 -8.45 1.24 -22.26
C THR A 12 -7.02 1.66 -21.92
N LEU A 13 -6.51 1.20 -20.77
CA LEU A 13 -5.14 1.53 -20.34
C LEU A 13 -4.08 1.07 -21.34
N LEU A 14 -4.24 -0.11 -21.95
CA LEU A 14 -3.31 -0.63 -22.97
C LEU A 14 -3.31 0.16 -24.27
N GLN A 15 -4.33 0.99 -24.52
CA GLN A 15 -4.44 1.86 -25.70
C GLN A 15 -3.99 3.31 -25.43
N MET A 16 -3.80 3.68 -24.16
CA MET A 16 -3.33 5.01 -23.80
C MET A 16 -1.93 5.28 -24.38
N THR A 17 -1.73 6.49 -24.87
CA THR A 17 -0.45 6.99 -25.37
C THR A 17 0.11 8.16 -24.55
N LYS A 18 -0.70 8.67 -23.62
CA LYS A 18 -0.38 9.69 -22.62
C LYS A 18 -1.25 9.44 -21.38
N ILE A 19 -0.79 9.86 -20.21
CA ILE A 19 -1.61 9.86 -19.00
C ILE A 19 -2.33 11.20 -18.94
N GLU A 20 -3.65 11.18 -18.79
CA GLU A 20 -4.47 12.40 -18.66
C GLU A 20 -5.08 12.44 -17.25
N PRO A 21 -5.41 13.63 -16.73
CA PRO A 21 -6.02 13.75 -15.40
C PRO A 21 -7.43 13.13 -15.38
N HIS A 22 -7.89 12.82 -14.16
CA HIS A 22 -9.17 12.17 -13.88
C HIS A 22 -10.35 12.82 -14.62
N GLU A 23 -10.44 14.14 -14.61
CA GLU A 23 -11.52 14.92 -15.22
C GLU A 23 -11.62 14.68 -16.73
N VAL A 24 -10.48 14.66 -17.41
CA VAL A 24 -10.39 14.44 -18.85
C VAL A 24 -10.80 13.01 -19.22
N LEU A 25 -10.30 12.01 -18.48
CA LEU A 25 -10.70 10.63 -18.71
C LEU A 25 -12.19 10.40 -18.38
N LYS A 26 -12.71 11.07 -17.35
CA LYS A 26 -14.11 10.96 -16.94
C LYS A 26 -15.03 11.57 -17.99
N ALA A 27 -14.67 12.71 -18.57
CA ALA A 27 -15.40 13.31 -19.69
C ALA A 27 -15.44 12.42 -20.95
N ARG A 28 -14.41 11.58 -21.14
CA ARG A 28 -14.34 10.58 -22.22
C ARG A 28 -14.95 9.21 -21.85
N ALA A 29 -15.46 9.05 -20.63
CA ALA A 29 -15.91 7.76 -20.08
C ALA A 29 -14.82 6.65 -20.13
N GLU A 30 -13.56 7.04 -20.00
CA GLU A 30 -12.39 6.13 -19.97
C GLU A 30 -12.02 5.71 -18.54
N VAL A 31 -12.47 6.47 -17.54
CA VAL A 31 -12.40 6.13 -16.11
C VAL A 31 -13.81 5.98 -15.56
N GLU A 32 -14.05 4.92 -14.78
CA GLU A 32 -15.37 4.59 -14.23
C GLU A 32 -15.28 4.28 -12.73
N GLU A 33 -16.41 4.41 -12.03
CA GLU A 33 -16.51 3.96 -10.64
C GLU A 33 -16.48 2.43 -10.59
N PHE A 34 -15.64 1.89 -9.71
CA PHE A 34 -15.48 0.45 -9.55
C PHE A 34 -16.57 -0.13 -8.68
N GLU A 35 -17.38 -1.01 -9.26
CA GLU A 35 -18.37 -1.79 -8.54
C GLU A 35 -17.80 -3.16 -8.16
N THR A 36 -17.96 -3.53 -6.89
CA THR A 36 -17.54 -4.83 -6.39
C THR A 36 -18.30 -5.94 -7.14
N GLY A 37 -17.55 -6.87 -7.74
CA GLY A 37 -18.12 -7.98 -8.52
C GLY A 37 -18.04 -7.81 -10.04
N ARG A 38 -17.71 -6.63 -10.57
CA ARG A 38 -17.48 -6.44 -12.02
C ARG A 38 -16.17 -7.03 -12.54
N GLY A 39 -15.24 -7.36 -11.65
CA GLY A 39 -13.96 -7.96 -12.00
C GLY A 39 -12.92 -7.75 -10.90
N LYS A 40 -11.67 -7.60 -11.31
CA LYS A 40 -10.51 -7.45 -10.41
C LYS A 40 -9.91 -6.07 -10.57
N ALA A 41 -9.84 -5.31 -9.48
CA ALA A 41 -9.07 -4.08 -9.44
C ALA A 41 -7.62 -4.38 -9.04
N PHE A 42 -6.65 -3.85 -9.78
CA PHE A 42 -5.25 -3.84 -9.40
C PHE A 42 -4.86 -2.42 -8.97
N PHE A 43 -4.21 -2.31 -7.83
CA PHE A 43 -3.67 -1.06 -7.33
C PHE A 43 -2.26 -0.86 -7.87
N VAL A 44 -1.95 0.29 -8.47
CA VAL A 44 -0.61 0.63 -8.95
C VAL A 44 0.00 1.70 -8.05
N SER A 45 0.94 1.29 -7.20
CA SER A 45 1.82 2.21 -6.47
C SER A 45 3.01 2.57 -7.35
N HIS A 46 3.33 3.85 -7.46
CA HIS A 46 4.43 4.35 -8.29
C HIS A 46 5.02 5.63 -7.68
N GLN A 47 6.17 6.06 -8.22
CA GLN A 47 6.78 7.33 -7.86
C GLN A 47 6.57 8.34 -8.98
N TRP A 48 6.07 9.53 -8.64
CA TRP A 48 5.96 10.63 -9.58
C TRP A 48 7.34 11.07 -10.09
N LEU A 49 7.48 11.22 -11.41
CA LEU A 49 8.69 11.70 -12.07
C LEU A 49 8.95 13.19 -11.84
N ASP A 50 7.89 14.00 -11.75
CA ASP A 50 7.98 15.43 -11.43
C ASP A 50 6.83 15.88 -10.49
N ASN A 51 6.80 17.17 -10.12
CA ASN A 51 5.83 17.71 -9.15
C ASN A 51 4.44 18.03 -9.74
N HIS A 52 4.32 18.08 -11.06
CA HIS A 52 3.12 18.47 -11.80
C HIS A 52 2.46 17.29 -12.52
N HIS A 53 3.27 16.32 -12.95
CA HIS A 53 2.83 15.16 -13.70
C HIS A 53 3.57 13.89 -13.25
N PRO A 54 2.85 12.77 -13.07
CA PRO A 54 3.47 11.53 -12.59
C PRO A 54 4.42 10.88 -13.61
N ASP A 55 4.12 11.03 -14.90
CA ASP A 55 4.88 10.40 -16.00
C ASP A 55 4.74 11.18 -17.33
N PRO A 56 5.38 12.36 -17.45
CA PRO A 56 5.15 13.29 -18.57
C PRO A 56 5.49 12.69 -19.93
N ASP A 57 6.53 11.85 -19.99
CA ASP A 57 7.02 11.22 -21.22
C ASP A 57 6.42 9.83 -21.47
N PHE A 58 5.44 9.42 -20.66
CA PHE A 58 4.77 8.11 -20.75
C PHE A 58 5.73 6.92 -20.66
N THR A 59 6.83 7.08 -19.91
CA THR A 59 7.90 6.09 -19.81
C THR A 59 7.59 5.01 -18.77
N GLN A 60 7.09 5.42 -17.60
CA GLN A 60 6.63 4.48 -16.56
C GLN A 60 5.41 3.70 -17.03
N MET A 61 4.42 4.39 -17.61
CA MET A 61 3.20 3.78 -18.10
C MET A 61 3.47 2.78 -19.23
N ARG A 62 4.45 3.05 -20.10
CA ARG A 62 4.87 2.06 -21.12
C ARG A 62 5.43 0.79 -20.49
N VAL A 63 6.24 0.91 -19.44
CA VAL A 63 6.72 -0.25 -18.68
C VAL A 63 5.56 -1.03 -18.07
N LEU A 64 4.58 -0.33 -17.49
CA LEU A 64 3.39 -0.96 -16.93
C LEU A 64 2.55 -1.68 -18.01
N GLN A 65 2.32 -1.04 -19.17
CA GLN A 65 1.60 -1.64 -20.29
C GLN A 65 2.28 -2.91 -20.77
N ASP A 66 3.61 -2.89 -20.94
CA ASP A 66 4.37 -4.06 -21.37
C ASP A 66 4.33 -5.18 -20.34
N ALA A 67 4.45 -4.84 -19.05
CA ALA A 67 4.35 -5.80 -17.95
C ALA A 67 2.96 -6.43 -17.87
N LEU A 68 1.88 -5.64 -18.00
CA LEU A 68 0.51 -6.14 -18.00
C LEU A 68 0.22 -7.01 -19.23
N LYS A 69 0.71 -6.66 -20.43
CA LYS A 69 0.62 -7.53 -21.61
C LYS A 69 1.31 -8.87 -21.35
N HIS A 70 2.53 -8.84 -20.82
CA HIS A 70 3.27 -10.06 -20.50
C HIS A 70 2.56 -10.91 -19.44
N LEU A 71 2.06 -10.28 -18.38
CA LEU A 71 1.32 -10.92 -17.29
C LEU A 71 0.02 -11.58 -17.77
N MET A 72 -0.70 -10.94 -18.69
CA MET A 72 -2.02 -11.36 -19.15
C MET A 72 -1.98 -12.30 -20.35
N CYS A 73 -0.91 -12.29 -21.15
CA CYS A 73 -0.77 -13.14 -22.34
C CYS A 73 0.21 -14.30 -22.11
N ASP A 74 1.45 -13.98 -21.74
CA ASP A 74 2.59 -14.88 -21.94
C ASP A 74 3.00 -15.63 -20.66
N LEU A 75 2.85 -14.98 -19.51
CA LEU A 75 3.45 -15.45 -18.27
C LEU A 75 2.51 -16.40 -17.53
N ARG A 76 2.97 -17.62 -17.18
CA ARG A 76 2.15 -18.59 -16.43
C ARG A 76 2.05 -18.29 -14.93
N ARG A 77 3.14 -17.76 -14.37
CA ARG A 77 3.25 -17.34 -12.96
C ARG A 77 4.33 -16.28 -12.82
N VAL A 78 4.17 -15.41 -11.83
CA VAL A 78 5.21 -14.48 -11.39
C VAL A 78 6.02 -15.17 -10.29
N GLU A 79 7.34 -15.24 -10.47
CA GLU A 79 8.26 -15.88 -9.53
C GLU A 79 8.47 -15.02 -8.27
N LEU A 80 8.95 -15.62 -7.19
CA LEU A 80 9.32 -14.90 -5.97
C LEU A 80 10.58 -14.07 -6.20
N ASP A 81 10.74 -12.98 -5.46
CA ASP A 81 12.04 -12.33 -5.35
C ASP A 81 13.00 -13.21 -4.52
N SER A 82 14.30 -13.08 -4.79
CA SER A 82 15.33 -13.91 -4.15
C SER A 82 15.31 -13.85 -2.63
N TRP A 83 14.96 -12.70 -2.03
CA TRP A 83 14.90 -12.58 -0.59
C TRP A 83 13.70 -13.33 -0.02
N THR A 84 12.50 -13.15 -0.58
CA THR A 84 11.30 -13.89 -0.17
C THR A 84 11.52 -15.40 -0.29
N GLU A 85 12.13 -15.87 -1.37
CA GLU A 85 12.41 -17.30 -1.59
C GLU A 85 13.31 -17.88 -0.48
N ILE A 86 14.29 -17.10 0.00
CA ILE A 86 15.22 -17.54 1.05
C ILE A 86 14.58 -17.52 2.43
N VAL A 87 13.85 -16.45 2.77
CA VAL A 87 13.44 -16.20 4.17
C VAL A 87 12.01 -16.64 4.50
N VAL A 88 11.18 -16.91 3.49
CA VAL A 88 9.77 -17.31 3.68
C VAL A 88 9.51 -18.66 3.00
N PRO A 89 9.79 -19.79 3.68
CA PRO A 89 9.61 -21.13 3.10
C PRO A 89 8.18 -21.43 2.62
N SER A 90 7.17 -20.73 3.14
CA SER A 90 5.77 -20.89 2.78
C SER A 90 5.30 -19.95 1.66
N ALA A 91 6.16 -19.06 1.16
CA ALA A 91 5.81 -18.13 0.11
C ALA A 91 5.49 -18.85 -1.20
N LYS A 92 4.59 -18.27 -2.00
CA LYS A 92 4.11 -18.87 -3.23
C LYS A 92 4.29 -17.90 -4.39
N THR A 93 4.74 -18.42 -5.51
CA THR A 93 4.65 -17.73 -6.80
C THR A 93 3.19 -17.37 -7.09
N LEU A 94 2.95 -16.29 -7.84
CA LEU A 94 1.59 -15.85 -8.20
C LEU A 94 1.18 -16.48 -9.54
N PRO A 95 0.22 -17.42 -9.58
CA PRO A 95 -0.30 -17.94 -10.84
C PRO A 95 -1.11 -16.85 -11.57
N THR A 96 -0.93 -16.71 -12.88
CA THR A 96 -1.63 -15.66 -13.66
C THR A 96 -3.01 -16.09 -14.15
N ALA A 97 -3.28 -17.40 -14.23
CA ALA A 97 -4.56 -17.91 -14.73
C ALA A 97 -5.78 -17.35 -13.96
N PRO A 98 -5.77 -17.27 -12.61
CA PRO A 98 -6.83 -16.58 -11.89
C PRO A 98 -6.95 -15.11 -12.28
N LEU A 99 -5.86 -14.38 -12.50
CA LEU A 99 -5.91 -12.96 -12.87
C LEU A 99 -6.67 -12.73 -14.18
N ARG A 100 -6.61 -13.70 -15.10
CA ARG A 100 -7.25 -13.67 -16.42
C ARG A 100 -8.70 -14.16 -16.41
N SER A 101 -9.21 -14.64 -15.27
CA SER A 101 -10.54 -15.25 -15.18
C SER A 101 -11.69 -14.23 -15.13
N ALA A 102 -11.39 -12.94 -15.04
CA ALA A 102 -12.36 -11.86 -14.92
C ALA A 102 -11.80 -10.58 -15.56
N PRO A 103 -12.66 -9.60 -15.89
CA PRO A 103 -12.22 -8.28 -16.32
C PRO A 103 -11.26 -7.65 -15.30
N VAL A 104 -10.22 -6.98 -15.80
CA VAL A 104 -9.20 -6.30 -14.98
C VAL A 104 -9.35 -4.79 -15.12
N PHE A 105 -9.24 -4.10 -13.99
CA PHE A 105 -9.29 -2.65 -13.88
C PHE A 105 -8.08 -2.16 -13.09
N LEU A 106 -7.56 -0.99 -13.43
CA LEU A 106 -6.38 -0.42 -12.80
C LEU A 106 -6.76 0.84 -12.04
N TRP A 107 -6.33 0.89 -10.79
CA TRP A 107 -6.31 2.10 -9.99
C TRP A 107 -4.90 2.71 -10.06
N TYR A 108 -4.84 4.00 -10.36
CA TYR A 108 -3.63 4.81 -10.46
C TYR A 108 -3.96 6.23 -10.02
N ASP A 109 -3.22 6.77 -9.05
CA ASP A 109 -3.59 8.00 -8.33
C ASP A 109 -3.99 9.18 -9.22
N TYR A 110 -3.25 9.47 -10.29
CA TYR A 110 -3.45 10.66 -11.12
C TYR A 110 -4.77 10.68 -11.89
N PHE A 111 -5.18 9.54 -12.47
CA PHE A 111 -6.46 9.45 -13.17
C PHE A 111 -7.60 8.87 -12.32
N SER A 112 -7.30 8.30 -11.16
CA SER A 112 -8.29 7.70 -10.26
C SER A 112 -8.73 8.66 -9.15
N CYS A 113 -7.95 9.72 -8.88
CA CYS A 113 -8.30 10.80 -7.98
C CYS A 113 -8.55 12.10 -8.78
N PRO A 114 -9.56 12.91 -8.41
CA PRO A 114 -9.77 14.22 -9.01
C PRO A 114 -8.54 15.13 -8.86
N GLN A 115 -8.17 15.89 -9.89
CA GLN A 115 -7.00 16.79 -9.84
C GLN A 115 -7.42 18.25 -9.56
N LEU A 116 -6.51 19.05 -9.00
CA LEU A 116 -6.73 20.49 -8.85
C LEU A 116 -6.46 21.17 -10.21
N GLU A 117 -7.49 21.31 -11.05
CA GLU A 117 -7.35 22.05 -12.31
C GLU A 117 -7.13 23.56 -12.07
N PRO A 118 -6.27 24.23 -12.85
CA PRO A 118 -6.50 25.60 -13.29
C PRO A 118 -7.57 25.56 -14.40
N GLN A 119 -8.81 25.97 -14.08
CA GLN A 119 -9.89 26.01 -15.07
C GLN A 119 -9.49 26.83 -16.31
N PRO A 120 -9.54 26.28 -17.54
CA PRO A 120 -9.55 27.10 -18.73
C PRO A 120 -10.89 27.84 -18.80
N THR A 121 -10.81 29.16 -18.88
CA THR A 121 -11.91 30.10 -19.07
C THR A 121 -12.81 29.70 -20.23
N THR A 122 -13.95 29.04 -19.97
CA THR A 122 -15.10 29.02 -20.88
C THR A 122 -16.38 28.71 -20.09
N ASP A 123 -17.42 29.49 -20.35
CA ASP A 123 -18.73 29.52 -19.69
C ASP A 123 -19.52 28.21 -19.83
N MET A 124 -19.21 27.21 -19.00
CA MET A 124 -20.01 25.98 -18.83
C MET A 124 -20.36 25.77 -17.35
N PRO A 125 -21.50 25.12 -17.04
CA PRO A 125 -21.94 24.95 -15.65
C PRO A 125 -20.89 24.18 -14.86
N GLN A 126 -20.36 24.85 -13.85
CA GLN A 126 -19.23 24.43 -13.04
C GLN A 126 -19.59 23.17 -12.22
N HIS A 127 -19.16 22.00 -12.67
CA HIS A 127 -18.82 20.94 -11.73
C HIS A 127 -17.50 21.35 -11.05
N THR A 128 -17.62 22.18 -10.02
CA THR A 128 -16.50 22.54 -9.16
C THR A 128 -15.95 21.25 -8.55
N VAL A 129 -14.80 20.79 -9.05
CA VAL A 129 -13.99 19.79 -8.35
C VAL A 129 -13.56 20.44 -7.04
N SER A 130 -14.33 20.16 -5.99
CA SER A 130 -14.08 20.73 -4.67
C SER A 130 -12.76 20.16 -4.16
N ARG A 131 -11.91 20.99 -3.53
CA ARG A 131 -10.73 20.53 -2.75
C ARG A 131 -11.09 19.40 -1.79
N SER A 132 -12.35 19.36 -1.33
CA SER A 132 -12.87 18.28 -0.49
C SER A 132 -12.89 16.92 -1.20
N ASN A 133 -13.18 16.86 -2.52
CA ASN A 133 -13.22 15.59 -3.25
C ASN A 133 -11.82 14.99 -3.43
N LEU A 134 -10.82 15.79 -3.82
CA LEU A 134 -9.44 15.32 -3.87
C LEU A 134 -8.96 14.87 -2.49
N GLY A 135 -9.21 15.66 -1.44
CA GLY A 135 -8.85 15.29 -0.07
C GLY A 135 -9.52 13.98 0.39
N ASN A 136 -10.80 13.78 0.05
CA ASN A 136 -11.52 12.55 0.35
C ASN A 136 -10.99 11.35 -0.46
N ALA A 137 -10.57 11.56 -1.71
CA ALA A 137 -9.98 10.54 -2.56
C ALA A 137 -8.61 10.10 -2.02
N ILE A 138 -7.71 11.04 -1.71
CA ILE A 138 -6.42 10.78 -1.06
C ILE A 138 -6.62 10.04 0.26
N SER A 139 -7.52 10.53 1.12
CA SER A 139 -7.82 9.89 2.40
C SER A 139 -8.43 8.49 2.27
N SER A 140 -8.91 8.11 1.08
CA SER A 140 -9.48 6.80 0.79
C SER A 140 -8.47 5.81 0.21
N ILE A 141 -7.26 6.23 -0.17
CA ILE A 141 -6.21 5.38 -0.74
C ILE A 141 -5.98 4.10 0.08
N PRO A 142 -5.83 4.16 1.42
CA PRO A 142 -5.66 2.95 2.24
C PRO A 142 -6.81 1.94 2.11
N ALA A 143 -8.03 2.41 1.87
CA ALA A 143 -9.19 1.54 1.64
C ALA A 143 -9.18 0.93 0.23
N TYR A 144 -8.73 1.68 -0.79
CA TYR A 144 -8.58 1.18 -2.15
C TYR A 144 -7.55 0.05 -2.21
N VAL A 145 -6.40 0.22 -1.57
CA VAL A 145 -5.34 -0.79 -1.47
C VAL A 145 -5.89 -2.13 -0.97
N VAL A 146 -6.65 -2.10 0.12
CA VAL A 146 -7.22 -3.30 0.75
C VAL A 146 -8.33 -3.93 -0.10
N SER A 147 -9.01 -3.14 -0.92
CA SER A 147 -10.11 -3.61 -1.78
C SER A 147 -9.61 -4.20 -3.10
N CYS A 148 -8.38 -3.90 -3.51
CA CYS A 148 -7.79 -4.40 -4.75
C CYS A 148 -7.35 -5.86 -4.63
N SER A 149 -7.57 -6.63 -5.70
CA SER A 149 -7.20 -8.05 -5.77
C SER A 149 -5.69 -8.26 -5.94
N LEU A 150 -4.98 -7.26 -6.45
CA LEU A 150 -3.53 -7.29 -6.64
C LEU A 150 -2.94 -5.91 -6.36
N PHE A 151 -1.78 -5.87 -5.71
CA PHE A 151 -1.00 -4.66 -5.50
C PHE A 151 0.27 -4.74 -6.33
N LEU A 152 0.42 -3.78 -7.24
CA LEU A 152 1.55 -3.65 -8.16
C LEU A 152 2.38 -2.45 -7.73
N VAL A 153 3.67 -2.67 -7.52
CA VAL A 153 4.64 -1.57 -7.39
C VAL A 153 5.33 -1.39 -8.72
N LEU A 154 5.05 -0.28 -9.40
CA LEU A 154 5.74 0.12 -10.61
C LEU A 154 6.98 0.92 -10.24
N SER A 155 8.14 0.28 -10.32
CA SER A 155 9.42 0.91 -9.98
C SER A 155 10.53 0.53 -10.97
N PRO A 156 10.41 0.95 -12.24
CA PRO A 156 11.51 0.87 -13.18
C PRO A 156 12.65 1.81 -12.77
N VAL A 157 13.85 1.55 -13.32
CA VAL A 157 14.96 2.49 -13.21
C VAL A 157 14.83 3.55 -14.30
N LEU A 158 14.55 4.79 -13.92
CA LEU A 158 14.33 5.90 -14.84
C LEU A 158 14.97 7.19 -14.31
N GLU A 159 15.44 8.03 -15.21
CA GLU A 159 15.84 9.40 -14.86
C GLU A 159 14.62 10.31 -14.87
N SER A 160 14.58 11.28 -13.96
CA SER A 160 13.61 12.35 -14.02
C SER A 160 13.83 13.20 -15.28
N PRO A 161 12.79 13.86 -15.83
CA PRO A 161 12.93 14.68 -17.04
C PRO A 161 13.96 15.81 -16.93
N ASP A 162 14.21 16.29 -15.71
CA ASP A 162 15.22 17.31 -15.40
C ASP A 162 16.62 16.73 -15.11
N HIS A 163 16.79 15.41 -15.21
CA HIS A 163 18.00 14.64 -14.90
C HIS A 163 18.55 14.85 -13.47
N THR A 164 17.72 15.31 -12.54
CA THR A 164 18.16 15.56 -11.15
C THR A 164 18.02 14.35 -10.24
N LYS A 165 17.18 13.37 -10.61
CA LYS A 165 16.83 12.22 -9.78
C LYS A 165 16.83 10.94 -10.60
N LEU A 166 17.27 9.86 -9.97
CA LEU A 166 17.15 8.51 -10.49
C LEU A 166 16.06 7.79 -9.69
N LEU A 167 14.96 7.46 -10.35
CA LEU A 167 13.92 6.61 -9.81
C LEU A 167 14.41 5.17 -9.81
N THR A 168 14.26 4.50 -8.67
CA THR A 168 14.65 3.12 -8.44
C THR A 168 13.72 2.50 -7.40
N PRO A 169 13.73 1.16 -7.21
CA PRO A 169 13.07 0.54 -6.07
C PRO A 169 13.47 1.14 -4.72
N ALA A 170 14.72 1.59 -4.58
CA ALA A 170 15.20 2.25 -3.37
C ALA A 170 14.60 3.64 -3.16
N SER A 171 14.47 4.46 -4.21
CA SER A 171 13.85 5.79 -4.10
C SER A 171 12.35 5.69 -3.85
N TRP A 172 11.66 4.75 -4.50
CA TRP A 172 10.25 4.45 -4.21
C TRP A 172 10.06 4.05 -2.75
N ALA A 173 10.93 3.18 -2.24
CA ALA A 173 10.91 2.73 -0.85
C ALA A 173 11.26 3.83 0.17
N GLN A 174 11.67 5.03 -0.24
CA GLN A 174 11.87 6.18 0.66
C GLN A 174 10.62 7.05 0.80
N ARG A 175 9.65 6.95 -0.12
CA ARG A 175 8.44 7.79 -0.13
C ARG A 175 7.47 7.37 0.96
N GLY A 176 7.01 8.34 1.76
CA GLY A 176 6.07 8.12 2.87
C GLY A 176 4.77 7.46 2.42
N TRP A 177 4.10 8.03 1.42
CA TRP A 177 2.87 7.48 0.85
C TRP A 177 3.04 6.07 0.29
N CYS A 178 4.09 5.81 -0.49
CA CYS A 178 4.38 4.48 -1.02
C CYS A 178 4.60 3.42 0.08
N ARG A 179 5.27 3.81 1.18
CA ARG A 179 5.40 2.94 2.36
C ARG A 179 4.06 2.67 3.04
N VAL A 180 3.19 3.67 3.14
CA VAL A 180 1.84 3.50 3.70
C VAL A 180 1.03 2.54 2.83
N GLU A 181 1.01 2.74 1.52
CA GLU A 181 0.31 1.88 0.57
C GLU A 181 0.78 0.42 0.70
N ARG A 182 2.10 0.20 0.68
CA ARG A 182 2.69 -1.13 0.88
C ARG A 182 2.25 -1.73 2.22
N MET A 183 2.37 -0.97 3.30
CA MET A 183 2.00 -1.43 4.64
C MET A 183 0.51 -1.79 4.72
N CYS A 184 -0.37 -1.00 4.08
CA CYS A 184 -1.80 -1.30 4.03
C CYS A 184 -2.09 -2.62 3.29
N ARG A 185 -1.34 -2.93 2.22
CA ARG A 185 -1.43 -4.21 1.51
C ARG A 185 -0.94 -5.35 2.40
N GLU A 186 0.26 -5.20 2.97
CA GLU A 186 0.90 -6.16 3.87
C GLU A 186 0.03 -6.51 5.09
N MET A 187 -0.76 -5.54 5.58
CA MET A 187 -1.71 -5.70 6.70
C MET A 187 -3.11 -6.14 6.25
N SER A 188 -3.34 -6.40 4.96
CA SER A 188 -4.59 -6.99 4.47
C SER A 188 -4.58 -8.52 4.63
N GLU A 189 -5.68 -9.19 4.29
CA GLU A 189 -5.76 -10.65 4.39
C GLU A 189 -4.74 -11.33 3.45
N ASP A 190 -4.64 -10.81 2.22
CA ASP A 190 -3.63 -11.17 1.22
C ASP A 190 -2.51 -10.12 1.20
N GLY A 191 -1.41 -10.43 1.88
CA GLY A 191 -0.28 -9.52 2.07
C GLY A 191 0.70 -9.49 0.89
N ASP A 192 0.53 -10.36 -0.11
CA ASP A 192 1.48 -10.50 -1.20
C ASP A 192 1.33 -9.37 -2.22
N TRP A 193 2.43 -8.96 -2.82
CA TRP A 193 2.44 -7.92 -3.85
C TRP A 193 3.49 -8.17 -4.92
N VAL A 194 3.37 -7.49 -6.06
CA VAL A 194 4.27 -7.68 -7.20
C VAL A 194 5.06 -6.42 -7.48
N MET A 195 6.39 -6.54 -7.53
CA MET A 195 7.29 -5.49 -8.01
C MET A 195 7.47 -5.62 -9.52
N ILE A 196 7.26 -4.52 -10.25
CA ILE A 196 7.48 -4.40 -11.69
C ILE A 196 8.70 -3.51 -11.91
N ARG A 197 9.82 -4.09 -12.36
CA ARG A 197 11.06 -3.36 -12.69
C ARG A 197 11.22 -3.10 -14.18
N SER A 198 10.58 -3.90 -15.02
CA SER A 198 10.52 -3.72 -16.48
C SER A 198 9.31 -4.45 -17.05
N GLY A 199 9.06 -4.30 -18.36
CA GLY A 199 7.97 -5.00 -19.04
C GLY A 199 8.04 -6.54 -18.99
N LYS A 200 9.17 -7.12 -18.55
CA LYS A 200 9.36 -8.58 -18.43
C LYS A 200 9.85 -9.03 -17.05
N LEU A 201 10.38 -8.11 -16.23
CA LEU A 201 10.89 -8.44 -14.90
C LEU A 201 9.85 -8.05 -13.84
N MET A 202 9.16 -9.07 -13.33
CA MET A 202 8.17 -8.98 -12.28
C MET A 202 8.47 -10.03 -11.22
N GLU A 203 8.35 -9.67 -9.95
CA GLU A 203 8.63 -10.56 -8.82
C GLU A 203 7.57 -10.39 -7.73
N VAL A 204 7.14 -11.51 -7.15
CA VAL A 204 6.26 -11.55 -5.98
C VAL A 204 7.08 -11.36 -4.72
N ILE A 205 6.58 -10.51 -3.84
CA ILE A 205 7.15 -10.24 -2.52
C ILE A 205 6.10 -10.63 -1.49
N SER A 206 6.49 -11.56 -0.60
CA SER A 206 5.61 -12.17 0.41
C SER A 206 6.19 -12.04 1.82
N CYS A 207 6.77 -10.89 2.14
CA CYS A 207 7.44 -10.68 3.43
C CYS A 207 7.17 -9.28 4.02
N PRO A 208 6.10 -9.10 4.82
CA PRO A 208 5.74 -7.80 5.39
C PRO A 208 6.68 -7.32 6.51
N VAL A 209 7.48 -8.23 7.10
CA VAL A 209 8.29 -7.93 8.31
C VAL A 209 9.78 -7.73 8.00
N VAL A 210 10.28 -8.29 6.91
CA VAL A 210 11.73 -8.37 6.62
C VAL A 210 12.07 -7.94 5.20
N SER A 211 11.16 -7.28 4.47
CA SER A 211 11.50 -6.79 3.13
C SER A 211 12.68 -5.80 3.22
N PRO A 212 13.75 -5.95 2.44
CA PRO A 212 14.87 -4.99 2.41
C PRO A 212 14.45 -3.62 1.87
N ALA A 213 13.28 -3.51 1.23
CA ALA A 213 12.62 -2.24 0.91
C ALA A 213 11.85 -1.64 2.11
N GLY A 214 11.86 -2.31 3.27
CA GLY A 214 10.99 -2.10 4.41
C GLY A 214 11.53 -1.15 5.46
N GLY A 215 11.17 0.13 5.35
CA GLY A 215 11.22 1.06 6.49
C GLY A 215 9.81 1.35 7.03
N SER A 216 9.74 1.92 8.24
CA SER A 216 8.47 2.39 8.79
C SER A 216 7.88 3.49 7.91
N PRO A 217 6.55 3.52 7.66
CA PRO A 217 5.95 4.59 6.88
C PRO A 217 6.17 5.99 7.49
N GLY A 218 6.21 6.10 8.82
CA GLY A 218 6.43 7.38 9.51
C GLY A 218 7.81 8.00 9.27
N GLU A 219 8.81 7.17 8.95
CA GLU A 219 10.17 7.58 8.60
C GLU A 219 10.34 7.91 7.10
N GLY A 220 9.28 7.77 6.30
CA GLY A 220 9.31 8.09 4.88
C GLY A 220 9.33 9.60 4.60
N GLN A 221 9.73 9.94 3.39
CA GLN A 221 9.70 11.29 2.84
C GLN A 221 8.30 11.63 2.34
N PHE A 222 7.65 12.58 3.01
CA PHE A 222 6.34 13.11 2.62
C PHE A 222 6.51 14.44 1.89
N THR A 223 5.76 14.63 0.80
CA THR A 223 5.69 15.93 0.14
C THR A 223 5.00 16.96 1.03
N VAL A 224 3.96 16.53 1.75
CA VAL A 224 3.23 17.32 2.75
C VAL A 224 3.47 16.68 4.12
N PRO A 225 4.34 17.27 4.97
CA PRO A 225 4.72 16.68 6.25
C PRO A 225 3.53 16.34 7.16
N GLU A 226 2.45 17.13 7.09
CA GLU A 226 1.23 16.99 7.89
C GLU A 226 0.47 15.70 7.59
N ASP A 227 0.64 15.11 6.39
CA ASP A 227 0.05 13.81 6.03
C ASP A 227 0.46 12.72 7.03
N ARG A 228 1.66 12.84 7.62
CA ARG A 228 2.16 11.91 8.62
C ARG A 228 1.22 11.79 9.82
N GLU A 229 0.65 12.89 10.29
CA GLU A 229 -0.25 12.90 11.46
C GLU A 229 -1.56 12.18 11.17
N ILE A 230 -2.06 12.30 9.93
CA ILE A 230 -3.31 11.69 9.48
C ILE A 230 -3.13 10.17 9.26
N LEU A 231 -1.96 9.74 8.78
CA LEU A 231 -1.73 8.36 8.37
C LEU A 231 -1.41 7.41 9.53
N GLY A 232 -0.88 7.93 10.65
CA GLY A 232 -0.61 7.13 11.85
C GLY A 232 -1.83 6.35 12.38
N PRO A 233 -2.97 7.03 12.65
CA PRO A 233 -4.21 6.36 13.05
C PRO A 233 -4.73 5.32 12.04
N ILE A 234 -4.54 5.57 10.74
CA ILE A 234 -4.98 4.66 9.68
C ILE A 234 -4.16 3.37 9.70
N LEU A 235 -2.84 3.47 9.81
CA LEU A 235 -1.98 2.30 9.93
C LEU A 235 -2.22 1.51 11.20
N MET A 236 -2.49 2.20 12.32
CA MET A 236 -2.91 1.54 13.55
C MET A 236 -4.20 0.74 13.33
N ALA A 237 -5.20 1.30 12.65
CA ALA A 237 -6.43 0.57 12.34
C ALA A 237 -6.19 -0.66 11.44
N ALA A 238 -5.29 -0.56 10.45
CA ALA A 238 -4.91 -1.68 9.59
C ALA A 238 -4.22 -2.80 10.38
N LEU A 239 -3.25 -2.45 11.23
CA LEU A 239 -2.54 -3.35 12.12
C LEU A 239 -3.51 -4.08 13.08
N ARG A 240 -4.46 -3.36 13.68
CA ARG A 240 -5.52 -3.93 14.53
C ARG A 240 -6.40 -4.93 13.79
N ARG A 241 -6.72 -4.66 12.52
CA ARG A 241 -7.49 -5.59 11.68
C ARG A 241 -6.69 -6.87 11.41
N LYS A 242 -5.40 -6.73 11.05
CA LYS A 242 -4.53 -7.90 10.80
C LYS A 242 -4.32 -8.76 12.04
N LEU A 243 -4.08 -8.16 13.21
CA LEU A 243 -3.94 -8.90 14.46
C LEU A 243 -5.20 -9.69 14.81
N ARG A 244 -6.39 -9.09 14.65
CA ARG A 244 -7.66 -9.81 14.83
C ARG A 244 -7.84 -10.94 13.82
N PHE A 245 -7.50 -10.72 12.55
CA PHE A 245 -7.54 -11.76 11.52
C PHE A 245 -6.65 -12.96 11.91
N LEU A 246 -5.41 -12.71 12.32
CA LEU A 246 -4.47 -13.77 12.74
C LEU A 246 -4.97 -14.54 13.96
N MET A 247 -5.60 -13.87 14.93
CA MET A 247 -6.28 -14.54 16.04
C MET A 247 -7.43 -15.42 15.56
N HIS A 248 -8.28 -14.91 14.67
CA HIS A 248 -9.45 -15.65 14.17
C HIS A 248 -9.06 -16.87 13.33
N THR A 249 -7.97 -16.80 12.57
CA THR A 249 -7.46 -17.93 11.78
C THR A 249 -6.61 -18.90 12.59
N GLY A 250 -6.31 -18.57 13.86
CA GLY A 250 -5.49 -19.39 14.75
C GLY A 250 -3.98 -19.31 14.49
N ASP A 251 -3.52 -18.34 13.68
CA ASP A 251 -2.09 -18.09 13.46
C ASP A 251 -1.49 -17.29 14.63
N LEU A 252 -1.24 -18.01 15.73
CA LEU A 252 -0.68 -17.43 16.95
C LEU A 252 0.78 -16.99 16.77
N VAL A 253 1.54 -17.61 15.86
CA VAL A 253 2.93 -17.24 15.59
C VAL A 253 2.96 -15.89 14.87
N GLY A 254 2.23 -15.77 13.76
CA GLY A 254 2.08 -14.51 13.03
C GLY A 254 1.52 -13.41 13.93
N PHE A 255 0.50 -13.73 14.75
CA PHE A 255 -0.07 -12.78 15.71
C PHE A 255 1.00 -12.23 16.66
N ARG A 256 1.78 -13.10 17.32
CA ARG A 256 2.82 -12.68 18.27
C ARG A 256 3.94 -11.90 17.59
N VAL A 257 4.41 -12.34 16.42
CA VAL A 257 5.42 -11.62 15.66
C VAL A 257 4.92 -10.20 15.38
N LEU A 258 3.73 -10.07 14.80
CA LEU A 258 3.14 -8.79 14.46
C LEU A 258 2.89 -7.90 15.69
N LEU A 259 2.36 -8.47 16.78
CA LEU A 259 2.06 -7.78 18.03
C LEU A 259 3.33 -7.19 18.67
N ASN A 260 4.45 -7.89 18.60
CA ASN A 260 5.70 -7.41 19.20
C ASN A 260 6.48 -6.47 18.26
N HIS A 261 6.18 -6.48 16.95
CA HIS A 261 6.82 -5.61 15.95
C HIS A 261 6.08 -4.29 15.73
N GLN A 262 4.96 -4.03 16.41
CA GLN A 262 4.17 -2.79 16.26
C GLN A 262 5.02 -1.51 16.40
N PRO A 263 5.93 -1.38 17.39
CA PRO A 263 6.74 -0.15 17.51
C PRO A 263 7.64 0.08 16.29
N MET A 264 8.09 -0.99 15.63
CA MET A 264 8.90 -0.88 14.41
C MET A 264 8.09 -0.39 13.22
N PHE A 265 6.84 -0.85 13.08
CA PHE A 265 5.93 -0.44 12.00
C PHE A 265 5.34 0.96 12.17
N LEU A 266 5.28 1.46 13.41
CA LEU A 266 4.72 2.77 13.75
C LEU A 266 5.78 3.83 14.04
N ARG A 267 7.06 3.50 13.86
CA ARG A 267 8.18 4.42 14.08
C ARG A 267 8.07 5.65 13.21
N GLY A 268 8.40 6.81 13.77
CA GLY A 268 8.30 8.09 13.07
C GLY A 268 6.91 8.72 13.08
N PHE A 269 5.86 8.03 13.55
CA PHE A 269 4.56 8.68 13.83
C PHE A 269 4.52 9.22 15.26
N GLU A 270 3.92 10.40 15.43
CA GLU A 270 3.70 11.00 16.75
C GLU A 270 2.61 10.26 17.52
N ASN A 271 2.68 10.31 18.86
CA ASN A 271 1.69 9.73 19.78
C ASN A 271 1.42 8.24 19.53
N GLN A 272 2.45 7.39 19.53
CA GLN A 272 2.30 5.93 19.43
C GLN A 272 1.34 5.44 20.54
N PRO A 273 0.08 5.11 20.22
CA PRO A 273 -0.80 4.53 21.21
C PRO A 273 -0.28 3.12 21.42
N GLU A 274 0.22 2.80 22.61
CA GLU A 274 0.44 1.40 22.97
C GLU A 274 -0.89 0.67 22.82
N PHE A 275 -0.96 -0.19 21.81
CA PHE A 275 -2.17 -0.89 21.52
C PHE A 275 -2.30 -2.08 22.48
N GLU A 276 -3.24 -1.96 23.42
CA GLU A 276 -3.61 -3.02 24.34
C GLU A 276 -4.67 -3.91 23.69
N LEU A 277 -4.23 -4.96 22.99
CA LEU A 277 -5.15 -5.91 22.34
C LEU A 277 -5.74 -6.91 23.35
N VAL A 278 -5.01 -7.20 24.44
CA VAL A 278 -5.46 -8.10 25.52
C VAL A 278 -5.83 -7.25 26.73
N PRO A 279 -7.12 -6.93 26.93
CA PRO A 279 -7.55 -6.11 28.06
C PRO A 279 -7.39 -6.84 29.39
N GLY A 280 -7.35 -6.09 30.49
CA GLY A 280 -7.37 -6.67 31.85
C GLY A 280 -5.99 -6.89 32.47
N PHE A 281 -4.94 -6.27 31.95
CA PHE A 281 -3.67 -6.20 32.66
C PHE A 281 -3.80 -5.25 33.86
N GLU A 282 -3.86 -5.80 35.07
CA GLU A 282 -3.85 -5.00 36.30
C GLU A 282 -2.41 -4.66 36.68
N THR A 283 -2.06 -3.37 36.69
CA THR A 283 -0.78 -2.89 37.21
C THR A 283 -0.71 -3.18 38.71
N PRO A 284 0.28 -3.95 39.20
CA PRO A 284 0.44 -4.20 40.63
C PRO A 284 0.59 -2.87 41.39
N THR A 285 -0.25 -2.65 42.41
CA THR A 285 -0.32 -1.40 43.21
C THR A 285 0.88 -1.15 44.12
N SER A 286 1.96 -1.94 44.03
CA SER A 286 3.11 -1.84 44.94
C SER A 286 3.98 -0.62 44.64
N GLN A 287 3.88 0.38 45.52
CA GLN A 287 4.71 1.57 45.59
C GLN A 287 6.18 1.20 45.79
N GLY A 288 7.00 1.44 44.77
CA GLY A 288 8.46 1.39 44.84
C GLY A 288 9.09 1.89 43.54
N PRO A 289 10.24 2.60 43.57
CA PRO A 289 10.97 3.00 42.35
C PRO A 289 11.60 1.81 41.61
N GLU A 290 11.49 0.61 42.18
CA GLU A 290 12.07 -0.60 41.64
C GLU A 290 11.01 -1.38 40.87
N ASN A 291 11.15 -1.30 39.55
CA ASN A 291 11.10 -2.42 38.61
C ASN A 291 10.18 -2.20 37.40
N THR A 292 10.32 -1.05 36.74
CA THR A 292 9.75 -0.79 35.40
C THR A 292 10.02 -1.94 34.43
N ALA A 293 11.19 -2.58 34.52
CA ALA A 293 11.54 -3.76 33.73
C ALA A 293 10.62 -4.95 34.02
N SER A 294 10.39 -5.30 35.29
CA SER A 294 9.47 -6.38 35.66
C SER A 294 8.03 -6.10 35.24
N LEU A 295 7.59 -4.83 35.30
CA LEU A 295 6.27 -4.43 34.81
C LEU A 295 6.15 -4.61 33.28
N MET A 296 7.17 -4.18 32.53
CA MET A 296 7.23 -4.37 31.07
C MET A 296 7.22 -5.86 30.70
N VAL A 297 7.98 -6.70 31.42
CA VAL A 297 8.00 -8.15 31.21
C VAL A 297 6.63 -8.76 31.52
N SER A 298 5.99 -8.37 32.62
CA SER A 298 4.67 -8.87 32.99
C SER A 298 3.60 -8.49 31.97
N LYS A 299 3.63 -7.24 31.48
CA LYS A 299 2.76 -6.75 30.41
C LYS A 299 3.00 -7.51 29.10
N PHE A 300 4.26 -7.72 28.73
CA PHE A 300 4.64 -8.53 27.57
C PHE A 300 4.08 -9.96 27.65
N LEU A 301 4.26 -10.63 28.80
CA LEU A 301 3.78 -11.99 28.99
C LEU A 301 2.25 -12.06 28.89
N HIS A 302 1.55 -11.13 29.55
CA HIS A 302 0.09 -11.02 29.48
C HIS A 302 -0.41 -10.85 28.04
N HIS A 303 0.16 -9.89 27.30
CA HIS A 303 -0.22 -9.63 25.90
C HIS A 303 0.04 -10.82 24.96
N ASN A 304 1.05 -11.64 25.25
CA ASN A 304 1.37 -12.82 24.46
C ASN A 304 0.62 -14.10 24.92
N GLY A 305 -0.30 -13.96 25.89
CA GLY A 305 -1.14 -15.03 26.41
C GLY A 305 -0.46 -15.96 27.41
N PHE A 306 0.66 -15.54 28.00
CA PHE A 306 1.36 -16.30 29.04
C PHE A 306 0.82 -15.92 30.43
N ARG A 307 0.49 -16.94 31.24
CA ARG A 307 0.02 -16.75 32.63
C ARG A 307 1.15 -16.66 33.64
N HIS A 308 2.31 -17.25 33.33
CA HIS A 308 3.50 -17.27 34.18
C HIS A 308 4.76 -17.14 33.32
N VAL A 309 5.86 -16.69 33.93
CA VAL A 309 7.19 -16.79 33.33
C VAL A 309 7.48 -18.29 33.13
N PRO A 310 7.77 -18.76 31.90
CA PRO A 310 8.23 -20.14 31.71
C PRO A 310 9.47 -20.35 32.58
N GLY A 311 9.38 -21.28 33.53
CA GLY A 311 10.53 -21.66 34.35
C GLY A 311 11.65 -22.26 33.50
N PRO A 312 12.90 -22.21 33.98
CA PRO A 312 14.05 -22.78 33.28
C PRO A 312 13.90 -24.28 32.98
#